data_AF-A0A813SJH2-F1
#
_entry.id   AF-A0A813SJH2-F1
#
_cell.length_a   1.000
_cell.length_b   1.000
_cell.length_c   1.000
_cell.angle_alpha   90.00
_cell.angle_beta   90.00
_cell.angle_gamma   90.00
#
_symmetry.space_group_name_H-M   'P 1'
#
loop_
_entity.id
_entity.type
_entity.pdbx_description
1 polymer ?
#
loop_
_entity_poly.entity_id
_entity_poly.type
_entity_poly.pdbx_seq_one_letter_code
_entity_poly.pdbx_strand_id
1 'polypeptide(L)'
;MEFNETKKLRVINSNIVAAAIINNETVNNADNISVFILAKPKAYETLDVSNNQSLVSPVITFGVQKKDNNSPITLYLYFQPSEDNKTRSADQYAGSFFNTNTSKWDTAGCTKLQYNKSYNRYECICNYLTFALIWSPNLANTTNLTSQDIASMTFLSISILCFIAVIIHSFITCLLNPAMSMNARDLLSLISSASTTILFIFFIALSMTVYTPAKPDHGTKCLLSSSVLMFFVYFFLIFMFCTKTSFGYFNYLRFVRLFSEPSYRKLFVLLAICFCISIIGTSFAVGFNSNASYYITQLHRNKLCWFTQDILHYFMTIPLGIFLLLNFILIFFVTRRIINHVQRAISPHHTYK
;
A
#
# COMPACT_ATOMS: atom_id res chain seq x y z
N MET A 1 21.01 -43.90 -12.30
CA MET A 1 22.10 -43.89 -11.31
C MET A 1 23.34 -43.45 -12.07
N GLU A 2 23.86 -42.23 -11.99
CA GLU A 2 24.08 -41.32 -10.86
C GLU A 2 23.95 -39.90 -11.42
N PHE A 3 23.02 -39.09 -10.90
CA PHE A 3 22.83 -37.72 -11.36
C PHE A 3 24.07 -36.93 -10.92
N ASN A 4 24.89 -36.53 -11.89
CA ASN A 4 26.30 -36.21 -11.68
C ASN A 4 26.49 -34.92 -10.84
N GLU A 5 26.51 -35.04 -9.50
CA GLU A 5 26.75 -33.94 -8.57
C GLU A 5 28.00 -33.14 -8.92
N THR A 6 29.02 -33.79 -9.51
CA THR A 6 30.25 -33.13 -9.95
C THR A 6 30.06 -32.11 -11.08
N LYS A 7 29.09 -32.30 -12.00
CA LYS A 7 28.76 -31.31 -13.05
C LYS A 7 28.00 -30.13 -12.46
N LYS A 8 27.08 -30.39 -11.52
CA LYS A 8 26.40 -29.36 -10.74
C LYS A 8 27.43 -28.52 -9.97
N LEU A 9 28.38 -29.17 -9.28
CA LEU A 9 29.49 -28.56 -8.54
C LEU A 9 30.40 -27.67 -9.39
N ARG A 10 30.70 -28.04 -10.65
CA ARG A 10 31.52 -27.20 -11.56
C ARG A 10 30.82 -25.92 -12.00
N VAL A 11 29.52 -25.99 -12.29
CA VAL A 11 28.71 -24.80 -12.61
C VAL A 11 28.55 -23.92 -11.37
N ILE A 12 28.48 -24.53 -10.20
CA ILE A 12 28.35 -23.88 -8.90
C ILE A 12 29.63 -23.13 -8.47
N ASN A 13 30.82 -23.67 -8.73
CA ASN A 13 32.10 -23.11 -8.24
C ASN A 13 32.83 -22.18 -9.23
N SER A 14 32.21 -21.81 -10.34
CA SER A 14 32.82 -20.98 -11.39
C SER A 14 32.20 -19.58 -11.46
N ASN A 15 32.96 -18.57 -11.92
CA ASN A 15 32.48 -17.18 -12.11
C ASN A 15 31.53 -17.05 -13.31
N ILE A 16 30.39 -17.74 -13.28
CA ILE A 16 29.40 -17.77 -14.35
C ILE A 16 28.18 -16.92 -13.96
N VAL A 17 27.79 -16.02 -14.86
CA VAL A 17 26.65 -15.09 -14.67
C VAL A 17 25.30 -15.75 -14.92
N ALA A 18 25.25 -16.74 -15.82
CA ALA A 18 24.04 -17.52 -16.08
C ALA A 18 24.40 -18.94 -16.50
N ALA A 19 23.68 -19.93 -15.98
CA ALA A 19 23.86 -21.32 -16.34
C ALA A 19 22.51 -22.03 -16.44
N ALA A 20 22.46 -23.07 -17.27
CA ALA A 20 21.28 -23.89 -17.43
C ALA A 20 21.68 -25.36 -17.49
N ILE A 21 20.94 -26.20 -16.78
CA ILE A 21 21.15 -27.64 -16.71
C ILE A 21 19.87 -28.31 -17.17
N ILE A 22 20.01 -29.18 -18.18
CA ILE A 22 18.88 -29.95 -18.72
C ILE A 22 18.75 -31.24 -17.92
N ASN A 23 17.52 -31.59 -17.51
CA ASN A 23 17.28 -32.86 -16.83
C ASN A 23 17.60 -34.03 -17.78
N ASN A 24 18.49 -34.93 -17.37
CA ASN A 24 18.95 -36.07 -18.15
C ASN A 24 17.80 -36.97 -18.65
N GLU A 25 16.74 -37.09 -17.85
CA GLU A 25 15.54 -37.87 -18.23
C GLU A 25 14.81 -37.25 -19.44
N THR A 26 14.86 -35.92 -19.57
CA THR A 26 14.25 -35.19 -20.70
C THR A 26 15.16 -35.08 -21.92
N VAL A 27 16.48 -35.22 -21.74
CA VAL A 27 17.47 -35.16 -22.84
C VAL A 27 17.34 -36.34 -23.80
N ASN A 28 16.95 -37.52 -23.30
CA ASN A 28 16.80 -38.73 -24.11
C ASN A 28 15.77 -38.59 -25.25
N ASN A 29 14.87 -37.60 -25.15
CA ASN A 29 13.82 -37.32 -26.11
C ASN A 29 14.20 -36.23 -27.13
N ALA A 30 15.45 -35.74 -27.11
CA ALA A 30 15.96 -34.73 -28.04
C ALA A 30 17.01 -35.33 -28.98
N ASP A 31 16.87 -35.09 -30.29
CA ASP A 31 17.86 -35.46 -31.30
C ASP A 31 19.01 -34.46 -31.37
N ASN A 32 18.67 -33.18 -31.21
CA ASN A 32 19.65 -32.09 -31.25
C ASN A 32 19.25 -30.99 -30.27
N ILE A 33 20.24 -30.48 -29.54
CA ILE A 33 20.09 -29.39 -28.59
C ILE A 33 21.12 -28.31 -28.93
N SER A 34 20.62 -27.16 -29.36
CA SER A 34 21.39 -25.94 -29.53
C SER A 34 21.11 -24.98 -28.38
N VAL A 35 22.15 -24.34 -27.86
CA VAL A 35 22.04 -23.37 -26.77
C VAL A 35 22.58 -22.04 -27.27
N PHE A 36 21.79 -21.00 -27.11
CA PHE A 36 22.16 -19.63 -27.42
C PHE A 36 22.07 -18.79 -26.15
N ILE A 37 23.16 -18.10 -25.80
CA ILE A 37 23.23 -17.24 -24.62
C ILE A 37 23.54 -15.82 -25.07
N LEU A 38 22.60 -14.92 -24.83
CA LEU A 38 22.78 -13.50 -25.10
C LEU A 38 23.21 -12.79 -23.81
N ALA A 39 24.51 -12.53 -23.67
CA ALA A 39 25.11 -12.02 -22.44
C ALA A 39 24.67 -10.59 -22.05
N LYS A 40 24.39 -9.73 -23.04
CA LYS A 40 23.98 -8.32 -22.83
C LYS A 40 22.82 -7.94 -23.76
N PRO A 41 21.58 -8.25 -23.39
CA PRO A 41 20.37 -7.91 -24.15
C PRO A 41 20.02 -6.41 -24.07
N LYS A 42 20.94 -5.50 -24.44
CA LYS A 42 20.69 -4.04 -24.38
C LYS A 42 19.42 -3.60 -25.12
N ALA A 43 19.11 -4.26 -26.23
CA ALA A 43 17.90 -4.01 -27.01
C ALA A 43 16.59 -4.43 -26.31
N TYR A 44 16.69 -5.19 -25.21
CA TYR A 44 15.55 -5.74 -24.45
C TYR A 44 15.62 -5.37 -22.95
N GLU A 45 16.42 -4.36 -22.57
CA GLU A 45 16.53 -3.93 -21.17
C GLU A 45 15.22 -3.35 -20.62
N THR A 46 14.38 -2.77 -21.47
CA THR A 46 13.04 -2.26 -21.12
C THR A 46 11.98 -3.15 -21.77
N LEU A 47 11.25 -3.90 -20.94
CA LEU A 47 10.35 -4.95 -21.43
C LEU A 47 8.91 -4.47 -21.62
N ASP A 48 8.45 -3.58 -20.77
CA ASP A 48 7.12 -2.96 -20.88
C ASP A 48 7.14 -1.64 -20.09
N VAL A 49 6.95 -0.51 -20.79
CA VAL A 49 6.96 0.84 -20.20
C VAL A 49 5.86 0.99 -19.14
N SER A 50 4.79 0.19 -19.27
CA SER A 50 3.64 0.20 -18.36
C SER A 50 3.93 -0.39 -16.97
N ASN A 51 4.81 -1.40 -16.87
CA ASN A 51 5.08 -2.14 -15.63
C ASN A 51 6.48 -1.89 -15.06
N ASN A 52 7.28 -1.02 -15.70
CA ASN A 52 8.64 -0.68 -15.29
C ASN A 52 9.53 -1.92 -15.07
N GLN A 53 9.32 -2.95 -15.90
CA GLN A 53 10.05 -4.21 -15.82
C GLN A 53 11.35 -4.10 -16.62
N SER A 54 12.43 -4.62 -16.03
CA SER A 54 13.74 -4.63 -16.67
C SER A 54 14.34 -6.02 -16.69
N LEU A 55 14.99 -6.35 -17.79
CA LEU A 55 15.78 -7.57 -17.92
C LEU A 55 17.09 -7.40 -17.15
N VAL A 56 17.42 -8.32 -16.25
CA VAL A 56 18.55 -8.16 -15.32
C VAL A 56 19.60 -9.25 -15.40
N SER A 57 19.41 -10.23 -16.30
CA SER A 57 20.36 -11.30 -16.58
C SER A 57 20.54 -11.50 -18.08
N PRO A 58 21.55 -12.30 -18.49
CA PRO A 58 21.60 -12.88 -19.82
C PRO A 58 20.31 -13.61 -20.19
N VAL A 59 19.98 -13.61 -21.48
CA VAL A 59 18.90 -14.42 -22.04
C VAL A 59 19.48 -15.76 -22.46
N ILE A 60 18.84 -16.85 -22.05
CA ILE A 60 19.18 -18.21 -22.48
C ILE A 60 18.05 -18.73 -23.36
N THR A 61 18.39 -19.10 -24.59
CA THR A 61 17.47 -19.72 -25.55
C THR A 61 17.97 -21.10 -25.94
N PHE A 62 17.06 -22.06 -25.97
CA PHE A 62 17.29 -23.43 -26.41
C PHE A 62 16.57 -23.68 -27.73
N GLY A 63 17.29 -24.15 -28.74
CA GLY A 63 16.70 -24.76 -29.92
C GLY A 63 16.76 -26.27 -29.78
N VAL A 64 15.61 -26.92 -29.55
CA VAL A 64 15.56 -28.38 -29.37
C VAL A 64 14.76 -29.01 -30.49
N GLN A 65 15.37 -29.97 -31.17
CA GLN A 65 14.69 -30.88 -32.09
C GLN A 65 14.27 -32.12 -31.31
N LYS A 66 12.96 -32.28 -31.08
CA LYS A 66 12.39 -33.38 -30.29
C LYS A 66 12.05 -34.57 -31.16
N LYS A 67 12.24 -35.78 -30.62
CA LYS A 67 11.71 -37.03 -31.20
C LYS A 67 10.19 -37.10 -31.09
N ASP A 68 9.67 -36.67 -29.93
CA ASP A 68 8.24 -36.59 -29.64
C ASP A 68 7.84 -35.16 -29.23
N ASN A 69 6.92 -34.56 -29.99
CA ASN A 69 6.47 -33.18 -29.77
C ASN A 69 5.83 -32.95 -28.39
N ASN A 70 5.27 -33.99 -27.76
CA ASN A 70 4.49 -33.88 -26.52
C ASN A 70 5.30 -33.99 -25.23
N SER A 71 6.60 -34.27 -25.28
CA SER A 71 7.41 -34.36 -24.05
C SER A 71 7.93 -32.97 -23.62
N PRO A 72 7.61 -32.49 -22.40
CA PRO A 72 8.16 -31.24 -21.89
C PRO A 72 9.64 -31.42 -21.53
N ILE A 73 10.43 -30.37 -21.76
CA ILE A 73 11.85 -30.34 -21.38
C ILE A 73 11.96 -29.49 -20.13
N THR A 74 12.47 -30.09 -19.06
CA THR A 74 12.62 -29.42 -17.77
C THR A 74 14.04 -28.89 -17.65
N LEU A 75 14.15 -27.58 -17.45
CA LEU A 75 15.43 -26.87 -17.38
C LEU A 75 15.61 -26.26 -15.99
N TYR A 76 16.75 -26.55 -15.37
CA TYR A 76 17.20 -25.89 -14.13
C TYR A 76 18.05 -24.69 -14.50
N LEU A 77 17.58 -23.51 -14.16
CA LEU A 77 18.23 -22.25 -14.52
C LEU A 77 18.85 -21.61 -13.28
N TYR A 78 20.05 -21.06 -13.47
CA TYR A 78 20.84 -20.39 -12.45
C TYR A 78 21.24 -19.01 -12.97
N PHE A 79 20.83 -17.94 -12.28
CA PHE A 79 21.13 -16.57 -12.69
C PHE A 79 21.80 -15.78 -11.58
N GLN A 80 22.78 -14.97 -11.97
CA GLN A 80 23.33 -13.89 -11.18
C GLN A 80 22.89 -12.56 -11.81
N PRO A 81 22.29 -11.63 -11.03
CA PRO A 81 21.91 -10.31 -11.56
C PRO A 81 23.16 -9.55 -12.04
N SER A 82 22.98 -8.74 -13.08
CA SER A 82 24.00 -7.78 -13.52
C SER A 82 24.42 -6.87 -12.36
N GLU A 83 25.69 -6.42 -12.35
CA GLU A 83 26.27 -5.63 -11.26
C GLU A 83 25.42 -4.40 -10.90
N ASP A 84 24.90 -3.70 -11.91
CA ASP A 84 24.04 -2.52 -11.76
C ASP A 84 22.73 -2.80 -11.02
N ASN A 85 22.31 -4.07 -10.99
CA ASN A 85 21.06 -4.50 -10.38
C ASN A 85 21.25 -5.27 -9.07
N LYS A 86 22.47 -5.68 -8.69
CA LYS A 86 22.73 -6.45 -7.45
C LYS A 86 22.20 -5.79 -6.17
N THR A 87 22.01 -4.46 -6.17
CA THR A 87 21.50 -3.67 -5.03
C THR A 87 19.98 -3.74 -4.86
N ARG A 88 19.23 -4.26 -5.85
CA ARG A 88 17.76 -4.35 -5.78
C ARG A 88 17.32 -5.55 -4.93
N SER A 89 16.17 -5.42 -4.25
CA SER A 89 15.73 -6.44 -3.29
C SER A 89 15.43 -7.77 -3.96
N ALA A 90 15.82 -8.87 -3.29
CA ALA A 90 15.70 -10.23 -3.82
C ALA A 90 14.27 -10.63 -4.18
N ASP A 91 13.28 -10.06 -3.49
CA ASP A 91 11.85 -10.35 -3.66
C ASP A 91 11.24 -9.73 -4.92
N GLN A 92 12.01 -8.96 -5.68
CA GLN A 92 11.58 -8.28 -6.90
C GLN A 92 12.07 -8.98 -8.17
N TYR A 93 12.75 -10.12 -8.05
CA TYR A 93 13.19 -10.90 -9.19
C TYR A 93 12.21 -12.03 -9.52
N ALA A 94 11.99 -12.25 -10.81
CA ALA A 94 11.23 -13.38 -11.33
C ALA A 94 12.04 -14.13 -12.37
N GLY A 95 11.97 -15.46 -12.34
CA GLY A 95 12.27 -16.27 -13.51
C GLY A 95 11.11 -16.12 -14.50
N SER A 96 11.41 -15.75 -15.74
CA SER A 96 10.40 -15.55 -16.77
C SER A 96 10.81 -16.23 -18.08
N PHE A 97 9.81 -16.57 -18.88
CA PHE A 97 9.99 -17.09 -20.22
C PHE A 97 9.41 -16.12 -21.25
N PHE A 98 9.99 -16.11 -22.45
CA PHE A 98 9.46 -15.30 -23.54
C PHE A 98 8.33 -16.04 -24.26
N ASN A 99 7.11 -15.51 -24.15
CA ASN A 99 5.95 -16.04 -24.83
C ASN A 99 5.89 -15.48 -26.26
N THR A 100 6.10 -16.34 -27.25
CA THR A 100 6.10 -15.98 -28.67
C THR A 100 4.73 -15.53 -29.18
N ASN A 101 3.64 -16.01 -28.57
CA ASN A 101 2.28 -15.68 -29.01
C ASN A 101 1.89 -14.25 -28.62
N THR A 102 2.31 -13.81 -27.43
CA THR A 102 2.03 -12.47 -26.92
C THR A 102 3.19 -11.50 -27.12
N SER A 103 4.35 -12.00 -27.56
CA SER A 103 5.61 -11.26 -27.64
C SER A 103 5.99 -10.58 -26.31
N LYS A 104 5.68 -11.23 -25.18
CA LYS A 104 5.90 -10.71 -23.82
C LYS A 104 6.57 -11.73 -22.91
N TRP A 105 7.26 -11.23 -21.89
CA TRP A 105 7.81 -12.07 -20.82
C TRP A 105 6.71 -12.43 -19.82
N ASP A 106 6.61 -13.72 -19.50
CA ASP A 106 5.60 -14.27 -18.60
C ASP A 106 6.26 -15.13 -17.52
N THR A 107 5.66 -15.15 -16.33
CA THR A 107 6.12 -15.88 -15.15
C THR A 107 5.33 -17.16 -14.89
N ALA A 108 4.19 -17.36 -15.57
CA ALA A 108 3.29 -18.52 -15.31
C ALA A 108 3.94 -19.89 -15.60
N GLY A 109 4.99 -19.91 -16.41
CA GLY A 109 5.66 -21.11 -16.90
C GLY A 109 6.89 -21.54 -16.08
N CYS A 110 7.19 -20.83 -15.00
CA CYS A 110 8.38 -21.03 -14.19
C CYS A 110 7.99 -21.24 -12.72
N THR A 111 8.76 -22.06 -12.01
CA THR A 111 8.63 -22.18 -10.56
C THR A 111 9.08 -20.88 -9.87
N LYS A 112 8.58 -20.67 -8.64
CA LYS A 112 8.96 -19.51 -7.84
C LYS A 112 10.48 -19.48 -7.65
N LEU A 113 11.05 -18.30 -7.88
CA LEU A 113 12.49 -18.06 -7.76
C LEU A 113 12.97 -18.36 -6.33
N GLN A 114 14.05 -19.14 -6.21
CA GLN A 114 14.70 -19.44 -4.94
C GLN A 114 16.10 -18.88 -4.95
N TYR A 115 16.42 -18.04 -3.97
CA TYR A 115 17.78 -17.52 -3.81
C TYR A 115 18.63 -18.47 -2.97
N ASN A 116 19.69 -19.02 -3.56
CA ASN A 116 20.60 -19.91 -2.87
C ASN A 116 21.82 -19.14 -2.36
N LYS A 117 21.89 -18.97 -1.03
CA LYS A 117 22.98 -18.24 -0.35
C LYS A 117 24.35 -18.89 -0.56
N SER A 118 24.40 -20.22 -0.66
CA SER A 118 25.67 -20.95 -0.82
C SER A 118 26.36 -20.62 -2.13
N TYR A 119 25.59 -20.25 -3.15
CA TYR A 119 26.10 -20.02 -4.51
C TYR A 119 25.91 -18.57 -5.00
N ASN A 120 25.29 -17.71 -4.19
CA ASN A 120 24.97 -16.32 -4.53
C ASN A 120 24.21 -16.22 -5.87
N ARG A 121 23.22 -17.11 -6.08
CA ARG A 121 22.48 -17.23 -7.34
C ARG A 121 21.00 -17.49 -7.11
N TYR A 122 20.20 -17.05 -8.07
CA TYR A 122 18.78 -17.34 -8.14
C TYR A 122 18.54 -18.58 -9.00
N GLU A 123 17.73 -19.49 -8.47
CA GLU A 123 17.38 -20.75 -9.08
C GLU A 123 15.89 -20.77 -9.45
N CYS A 124 15.58 -21.21 -10.67
CA CYS A 124 14.20 -21.49 -11.09
C CYS A 124 14.15 -22.67 -12.06
N ILE A 125 12.99 -23.31 -12.12
CA ILE A 125 12.71 -24.42 -13.04
C ILE A 125 11.64 -23.96 -14.01
N CYS A 126 11.89 -24.12 -15.31
CA CYS A 126 10.94 -23.70 -16.33
C CYS A 126 10.84 -24.75 -17.46
N ASN A 127 9.69 -24.76 -18.14
CA ASN A 127 9.36 -25.77 -19.16
C ASN A 127 9.34 -25.23 -20.61
N TYR A 128 9.85 -24.02 -20.84
CA TYR A 128 9.84 -23.35 -22.16
C TYR A 128 11.22 -23.45 -22.84
N LEU A 129 11.51 -22.59 -23.81
CA LEU A 129 12.78 -22.61 -24.54
C LEU A 129 13.58 -21.32 -24.41
N THR A 130 12.95 -20.18 -24.12
CA THR A 130 13.63 -18.88 -23.98
C THR A 130 13.35 -18.30 -22.60
N PHE A 131 14.40 -17.91 -21.88
CA PHE A 131 14.33 -17.57 -20.46
C PHE A 131 15.26 -16.43 -20.08
N ALA A 132 14.84 -15.70 -19.05
CA ALA A 132 15.67 -14.71 -18.39
C ALA A 132 15.15 -14.36 -17.00
N LEU A 133 16.03 -13.79 -16.19
CA LEU A 133 15.70 -13.14 -14.94
C LEU A 133 15.21 -11.72 -15.24
N ILE A 134 13.99 -11.44 -14.80
CA ILE A 134 13.41 -10.09 -14.85
C ILE A 134 13.35 -9.51 -13.44
N TRP A 135 13.55 -8.21 -13.36
CA TRP A 135 13.24 -7.45 -12.17
C TRP A 135 11.91 -6.73 -12.39
N SER A 136 11.01 -6.86 -11.43
CA SER A 136 9.71 -6.21 -11.43
C SER A 136 9.39 -5.69 -10.02
N PRO A 137 9.13 -4.39 -9.85
CA PRO A 137 8.81 -3.81 -8.55
C PRO A 137 7.46 -4.30 -8.00
N ASN A 138 6.61 -4.85 -8.87
CA ASN A 138 5.26 -5.32 -8.54
C ASN A 138 5.20 -6.81 -8.16
N LEU A 139 6.33 -7.52 -8.17
CA LEU A 139 6.36 -8.97 -7.96
C LEU A 139 6.36 -9.42 -6.50
N ALA A 140 6.45 -8.47 -5.56
CA ALA A 140 6.44 -8.76 -4.14
C ALA A 140 5.05 -9.26 -3.70
N ASN A 141 4.77 -10.54 -3.95
CA ASN A 141 3.69 -11.28 -3.31
C ASN A 141 4.07 -11.46 -1.84
N THR A 142 3.90 -10.41 -1.05
CA THR A 142 4.06 -10.48 0.40
C THR A 142 2.87 -11.22 0.97
N THR A 143 2.95 -12.55 1.01
CA THR A 143 2.03 -13.39 1.79
C THR A 143 2.19 -13.15 3.30
N ASN A 144 3.26 -12.47 3.70
CA ASN A 144 3.62 -12.22 5.09
C ASN A 144 3.41 -10.75 5.44
N LEU A 145 2.90 -10.51 6.65
CA LEU A 145 2.83 -9.18 7.26
C LEU A 145 4.23 -8.58 7.35
N THR A 146 4.43 -7.39 6.81
CA THR A 146 5.70 -6.67 7.03
C THR A 146 5.71 -6.04 8.42
N SER A 147 6.90 -5.72 8.93
CA SER A 147 7.05 -5.05 10.24
C SER A 147 6.24 -3.75 10.33
N GLN A 148 6.13 -3.00 9.23
CA GLN A 148 5.30 -1.81 9.12
C GLN A 148 3.80 -2.13 9.27
N ASP A 149 3.33 -3.21 8.65
CA ASP A 149 1.91 -3.62 8.72
C ASP A 149 1.55 -4.03 10.15
N ILE A 150 2.41 -4.83 10.80
CA ILE A 150 2.23 -5.27 12.20
C ILE A 150 2.18 -4.05 13.12
N ALA A 151 3.18 -3.17 13.05
CA ALA A 151 3.23 -1.98 13.89
C ALA A 151 1.98 -1.10 13.71
N SER A 152 1.57 -0.85 12.45
CA SER A 152 0.37 -0.06 12.16
C SER A 152 -0.88 -0.69 12.76
N MET A 153 -1.10 -2.00 12.58
CA MET A 153 -2.26 -2.70 13.13
C MET A 153 -2.27 -2.68 14.67
N THR A 154 -1.11 -2.89 15.31
CA THR A 154 -1.00 -2.85 16.77
C THR A 154 -1.31 -1.46 17.32
N PHE A 155 -0.72 -0.39 16.78
CA PHE A 155 -0.96 0.97 17.26
C PHE A 155 -2.40 1.43 17.03
N LEU A 156 -3.01 1.05 15.91
CA LEU A 156 -4.42 1.33 15.65
C LEU A 156 -5.34 0.59 16.64
N SER A 157 -5.03 -0.68 16.94
CA SER A 157 -5.80 -1.47 17.91
C SER A 157 -5.73 -0.90 19.32
N ILE A 158 -4.53 -0.49 19.77
CA ILE A 158 -4.35 0.20 21.06
C ILE A 158 -5.16 1.50 21.08
N SER A 159 -5.11 2.28 20.00
CA SER A 159 -5.84 3.55 19.91
C SER A 159 -7.36 3.34 19.98
N ILE A 160 -7.88 2.30 19.33
CA ILE A 160 -9.30 1.92 19.39
C ILE A 160 -9.72 1.61 20.84
N LEU A 161 -8.93 0.80 21.56
CA LEU A 161 -9.21 0.47 22.96
C LEU A 161 -9.21 1.71 23.85
N CYS A 162 -8.25 2.62 23.66
CA CYS A 162 -8.21 3.88 24.39
C CYS A 162 -9.44 4.76 24.11
N PHE A 163 -9.85 4.91 22.86
CA PHE A 163 -11.05 5.70 22.54
C PHE A 163 -12.32 5.08 23.09
N ILE A 164 -12.48 3.75 23.02
CA ILE A 164 -13.62 3.05 23.63
C ILE A 164 -13.64 3.28 25.14
N ALA A 165 -12.49 3.19 25.82
CA ALA A 165 -12.40 3.45 27.26
C ALA A 165 -12.81 4.88 27.62
N VAL A 166 -12.37 5.89 26.84
CA VAL A 166 -12.77 7.30 27.04
C VAL A 166 -14.28 7.47 26.83
N ILE A 167 -14.83 6.84 25.79
CA ILE A 167 -16.27 6.93 25.50
C ILE A 167 -17.08 6.31 26.65
N ILE A 168 -16.74 5.09 27.07
CA ILE A 168 -17.41 4.38 28.17
C ILE A 168 -17.29 5.19 29.47
N HIS A 169 -16.10 5.68 29.81
CA HIS A 169 -15.89 6.50 30.99
C HIS A 169 -16.76 7.77 30.98
N SER A 170 -16.87 8.42 29.82
CA SER A 170 -17.69 9.61 29.64
C SER A 170 -19.18 9.32 29.87
N PHE A 171 -19.69 8.20 29.33
CA PHE A 171 -21.07 7.75 29.55
C PHE A 171 -21.34 7.37 31.00
N ILE A 172 -20.45 6.61 31.65
CA ILE A 172 -20.60 6.20 33.06
C ILE A 172 -20.66 7.44 33.95
N THR A 173 -19.78 8.41 33.73
CA THR A 173 -19.74 9.65 34.51
C THR A 173 -21.05 10.44 34.37
N CYS A 174 -21.61 10.50 33.16
CA CYS A 174 -22.88 11.16 32.88
C CYS A 174 -24.08 10.42 33.53
N LEU A 175 -24.04 9.09 33.58
CA LEU A 175 -25.08 8.27 34.21
C LEU A 175 -25.07 8.38 35.73
N LEU A 176 -23.89 8.42 36.34
CA LEU A 176 -23.73 8.51 37.80
C LEU A 176 -24.05 9.92 38.34
N ASN A 177 -23.83 10.96 37.55
CA ASN A 177 -24.05 12.35 37.95
C ASN A 177 -25.08 13.04 37.04
N PRO A 178 -26.39 12.86 37.26
CA PRO A 178 -27.44 13.44 36.41
C PRO A 178 -27.49 14.98 36.44
N ALA A 179 -26.80 15.62 37.41
CA ALA A 179 -26.62 17.07 37.46
C ALA A 179 -25.55 17.61 36.49
N MET A 180 -24.65 16.75 35.99
CA MET A 180 -23.70 17.10 34.93
C MET A 180 -24.30 16.77 33.57
N SER A 181 -25.06 17.69 32.98
CA SER A 181 -25.47 17.55 31.58
C SER A 181 -24.25 17.68 30.67
N MET A 182 -24.07 16.75 29.73
CA MET A 182 -22.98 16.84 28.74
C MET A 182 -23.11 18.10 27.89
N ASN A 183 -22.19 19.05 28.04
CA ASN A 183 -22.18 20.25 27.21
C ASN A 183 -21.97 19.88 25.74
N ALA A 184 -22.48 20.73 24.83
CA ALA A 184 -22.33 20.51 23.38
C ALA A 184 -20.85 20.35 22.94
N ARG A 185 -19.92 20.91 23.71
CA ARG A 185 -18.47 20.76 23.51
C ARG A 185 -17.97 19.35 23.82
N ASP A 186 -18.40 18.79 24.93
CA ASP A 186 -17.97 17.46 25.38
C ASP A 186 -18.52 16.40 24.42
N LEU A 187 -19.77 16.61 23.97
CA LEU A 187 -20.39 15.79 22.94
C LEU A 187 -19.64 15.88 21.59
N LEU A 188 -19.19 17.06 21.17
CA LEU A 188 -18.39 17.19 19.94
C LEU A 188 -17.06 16.45 20.01
N SER A 189 -16.38 16.52 21.16
CA SER A 189 -15.14 15.78 21.40
C SER A 189 -15.38 14.26 21.35
N LEU A 190 -16.48 13.81 21.97
CA LEU A 190 -16.89 12.41 21.96
C LEU A 190 -17.20 11.93 20.54
N ILE A 191 -17.96 12.70 19.76
CA ILE A 191 -18.29 12.37 18.36
C ILE A 191 -17.03 12.33 17.49
N SER A 192 -16.10 13.27 17.69
CA SER A 192 -14.81 13.24 16.99
C SER A 192 -14.03 11.96 17.32
N SER A 193 -13.97 11.57 18.60
CA SER A 193 -13.33 10.31 19.02
C SER A 193 -14.02 9.06 18.44
N ALA A 194 -15.36 9.03 18.43
CA ALA A 194 -16.12 7.93 17.83
C ALA A 194 -15.86 7.83 16.32
N SER A 195 -15.80 8.96 15.61
CA SER A 195 -15.48 8.98 14.18
C SER A 195 -14.07 8.45 13.87
N THR A 196 -13.08 8.77 14.72
CA THR A 196 -11.72 8.23 14.58
C THR A 196 -11.66 6.73 14.84
N THR A 197 -12.43 6.23 15.81
CA THR A 197 -12.51 4.79 16.10
C THR A 197 -13.07 4.03 14.90
N ILE A 198 -14.16 4.54 14.31
CA ILE A 198 -14.78 3.93 13.13
C ILE A 198 -13.81 3.95 11.93
N LEU A 199 -13.11 5.06 11.72
CA LEU A 199 -12.06 5.16 10.69
C LEU A 199 -10.98 4.08 10.85
N PHE A 200 -10.48 3.88 12.08
CA PHE A 200 -9.43 2.89 12.35
C PHE A 200 -9.91 1.46 12.15
N ILE A 201 -11.14 1.15 12.54
CA ILE A 201 -11.76 -0.17 12.29
C ILE A 201 -11.84 -0.44 10.78
N PHE A 202 -12.35 0.52 10.00
CA PHE A 202 -12.43 0.35 8.55
C PHE A 202 -11.07 0.29 7.86
N PHE A 203 -10.07 1.01 8.37
CA PHE A 203 -8.70 0.95 7.86
C PHE A 203 -8.04 -0.41 8.13
N ILE A 204 -8.24 -0.99 9.33
CA ILE A 204 -7.79 -2.35 9.64
C ILE A 204 -8.50 -3.35 8.72
N ALA A 205 -9.82 -3.23 8.56
CA ALA A 205 -10.58 -4.10 7.66
C ALA A 205 -10.05 -4.01 6.22
N LEU A 206 -9.75 -2.80 5.72
CA LEU A 206 -9.19 -2.60 4.37
C LEU A 206 -7.85 -3.30 4.23
N SER A 207 -7.00 -3.18 5.24
CA SER A 207 -5.69 -3.82 5.27
C SER A 207 -5.82 -5.35 5.32
N MET A 208 -6.87 -5.89 5.96
CA MET A 208 -7.13 -7.32 6.04
C MET A 208 -7.71 -7.94 4.75
N THR A 209 -8.42 -7.16 3.91
CA THR A 209 -8.96 -7.64 2.62
C THR A 209 -7.91 -8.15 1.64
N VAL A 210 -6.65 -7.84 1.91
CA VAL A 210 -5.48 -8.18 1.09
C VAL A 210 -4.91 -9.55 1.45
N TYR A 211 -5.07 -9.97 2.71
CA TYR A 211 -4.57 -11.25 3.19
C TYR A 211 -5.55 -12.41 2.94
N THR A 212 -6.77 -12.10 2.49
CA THR A 212 -7.69 -13.11 1.96
C THR A 212 -7.27 -13.48 0.53
N PRO A 213 -6.87 -14.74 0.26
CA PRO A 213 -6.40 -15.15 -1.06
C PRO A 213 -7.55 -15.18 -2.07
N ALA A 214 -7.87 -14.03 -2.66
CA ALA A 214 -8.61 -13.98 -3.90
C ALA A 214 -7.60 -14.14 -5.03
N LYS A 215 -7.80 -15.13 -5.92
CA LYS A 215 -7.01 -15.28 -7.14
C LYS A 215 -7.09 -13.94 -7.90
N PRO A 216 -5.98 -13.20 -8.05
CA PRO A 216 -6.00 -12.02 -8.89
C PRO A 216 -6.08 -12.54 -10.33
N ASP A 217 -7.27 -12.50 -10.93
CA ASP A 217 -7.42 -12.62 -12.37
C ASP A 217 -6.64 -11.47 -13.01
N HIS A 218 -5.44 -11.77 -13.51
CA HIS A 218 -4.59 -10.98 -14.40
C HIS A 218 -4.96 -9.49 -14.53
N GLY A 219 -4.80 -8.72 -13.46
CA GLY A 219 -5.10 -7.29 -13.48
C GLY A 219 -4.76 -6.55 -12.20
N THR A 220 -4.30 -5.31 -12.34
CA THR A 220 -4.06 -4.31 -11.27
C THR A 220 -5.35 -3.75 -10.66
N LYS A 221 -6.50 -4.38 -10.94
CA LYS A 221 -7.83 -3.93 -10.53
C LYS A 221 -8.11 -4.33 -9.10
N CYS A 222 -8.66 -3.40 -8.32
CA CYS A 222 -9.09 -3.69 -6.96
C CYS A 222 -10.30 -4.62 -6.93
N LEU A 223 -10.34 -5.52 -5.94
CA LEU A 223 -11.56 -6.25 -5.58
C LEU A 223 -12.67 -5.25 -5.22
N LEU A 224 -13.90 -5.53 -5.63
CA LEU A 224 -15.07 -4.68 -5.37
C LEU A 224 -15.22 -4.36 -3.87
N SER A 225 -15.07 -5.37 -3.01
CA SER A 225 -15.12 -5.21 -1.55
C SER A 225 -14.06 -4.22 -1.03
N SER A 226 -12.82 -4.33 -1.53
CA SER A 226 -11.71 -3.45 -1.14
C SER A 226 -11.91 -2.01 -1.65
N SER A 227 -12.46 -1.84 -2.85
CA SER A 227 -12.80 -0.52 -3.41
C SER A 227 -13.90 0.18 -2.61
N VAL A 228 -14.98 -0.53 -2.26
CA VAL A 228 -16.06 0.03 -1.43
C VAL A 228 -15.54 0.46 -0.06
N LEU A 229 -14.73 -0.39 0.57
CA LEU A 229 -14.15 -0.13 1.88
C LEU A 229 -13.18 1.06 1.86
N MET A 230 -12.42 1.22 0.79
CA MET A 230 -11.57 2.38 0.57
C MET A 230 -12.37 3.69 0.54
N PHE A 231 -13.53 3.72 -0.12
CA PHE A 231 -14.40 4.92 -0.11
C PHE A 231 -14.99 5.21 1.27
N PHE A 232 -15.31 4.19 2.07
CA PHE A 232 -15.70 4.39 3.47
C PHE A 232 -14.55 4.96 4.30
N VAL A 233 -13.33 4.42 4.18
CA VAL A 233 -12.15 4.98 4.84
C VAL A 233 -11.94 6.43 4.43
N TYR A 234 -12.04 6.74 3.14
CA TYR A 234 -11.91 8.11 2.64
C TYR A 234 -12.99 9.05 3.21
N PHE A 235 -14.26 8.61 3.24
CA PHE A 235 -15.35 9.36 3.87
C PHE A 235 -15.06 9.69 5.33
N PHE A 236 -14.71 8.69 6.14
CA PHE A 236 -14.44 8.88 7.57
C PHE A 236 -13.17 9.71 7.82
N LEU A 237 -12.20 9.65 6.90
CA LEU A 237 -11.01 10.47 6.96
C LEU A 237 -11.35 11.96 6.77
N ILE A 238 -12.10 12.32 5.74
CA ILE A 238 -12.56 13.71 5.54
C ILE A 238 -13.45 14.16 6.70
N PHE A 239 -14.34 13.29 7.16
CA PHE A 239 -15.23 13.58 8.29
C PHE A 239 -14.47 13.82 9.60
N MET A 240 -13.42 13.05 9.87
CA MET A 240 -12.53 13.26 11.01
C MET A 240 -11.88 14.65 10.95
N PHE A 241 -11.32 15.05 9.82
CA PHE A 241 -10.68 16.36 9.69
C PHE A 241 -11.69 17.50 9.84
N CYS A 242 -12.90 17.35 9.28
CA CYS A 242 -13.95 18.36 9.43
C CYS A 242 -14.43 18.50 10.89
N THR A 243 -14.67 17.39 11.59
CA THR A 243 -15.10 17.41 12.99
C THR A 243 -14.02 17.98 13.92
N LYS A 244 -12.74 17.66 13.69
CA LYS A 244 -11.62 18.28 14.43
C LYS A 244 -11.49 19.77 14.17
N THR A 245 -11.68 20.21 12.92
CA THR A 245 -11.70 21.64 12.56
C THR A 245 -12.85 22.37 13.24
N SER A 246 -14.02 21.72 13.31
CA SER A 246 -15.19 22.22 14.04
C SER A 246 -14.92 22.39 15.53
N PHE A 247 -14.22 21.44 16.15
CA PHE A 247 -13.78 21.55 17.54
C PHE A 247 -12.81 22.73 17.73
N GLY A 248 -11.83 22.91 16.82
CA GLY A 248 -10.96 24.08 16.80
C GLY A 248 -11.72 25.40 16.68
N TYR A 249 -12.73 25.45 15.82
CA TYR A 249 -13.59 26.62 15.63
C TYR A 249 -14.38 26.99 16.89
N PHE A 250 -14.91 26.01 17.62
CA PHE A 250 -15.58 26.26 18.90
C PHE A 250 -14.64 26.79 19.98
N ASN A 251 -13.37 26.35 19.99
CA ASN A 251 -12.36 26.93 20.87
C ASN A 251 -12.01 28.37 20.46
N TYR A 252 -11.93 28.67 19.17
CA TYR A 252 -11.74 30.02 18.68
C TYR A 252 -12.89 30.96 19.10
N LEU A 253 -14.15 30.54 18.94
CA LEU A 253 -15.31 31.34 19.36
C LEU A 253 -15.27 31.66 20.86
N ARG A 254 -14.88 30.70 21.70
CA ARG A 254 -14.78 30.87 23.15
C ARG A 254 -13.63 31.81 23.54
N PHE A 255 -12.41 31.52 23.12
CA PHE A 255 -11.23 32.22 23.62
C PHE A 255 -11.00 33.56 22.93
N VAL A 256 -11.32 33.67 21.64
CA VAL A 256 -11.05 34.88 20.86
C VAL A 256 -12.26 35.80 20.84
N ARG A 257 -13.45 35.27 20.53
CA ARG A 257 -14.66 36.08 20.41
C ARG A 257 -15.49 36.17 21.70
N LEU A 258 -15.13 35.42 22.75
CA LEU A 258 -15.81 35.41 24.05
C LEU A 258 -17.32 35.14 23.95
N PHE A 259 -17.75 34.41 22.91
CA PHE A 259 -19.15 34.03 22.77
C PHE A 259 -19.52 32.92 23.75
N SER A 260 -20.78 32.94 24.20
CA SER A 260 -21.36 31.88 25.02
C SER A 260 -21.27 30.52 24.31
N GLU A 261 -21.33 29.46 25.11
CA GLU A 261 -21.25 28.10 24.58
C GLU A 261 -22.29 27.84 23.48
N PRO A 262 -21.91 27.11 22.41
CA PRO A 262 -22.83 26.84 21.32
C PRO A 262 -23.95 25.91 21.79
N SER A 263 -25.19 26.23 21.41
CA SER A 263 -26.34 25.37 21.69
C SER A 263 -26.25 24.05 20.91
N TYR A 264 -26.92 23.00 21.40
CA TYR A 264 -27.00 21.70 20.71
C TYR A 264 -27.52 21.82 19.27
N ARG A 265 -28.40 22.78 18.98
CA ARG A 265 -28.87 23.05 17.62
C ARG A 265 -27.72 23.48 16.69
N LYS A 266 -26.84 24.37 17.15
CA LYS A 266 -25.66 24.81 16.38
C LYS A 266 -24.67 23.66 16.18
N LEU A 267 -24.49 22.81 17.20
CA LEU A 267 -23.68 21.60 17.10
C LEU A 267 -24.22 20.65 16.02
N PHE A 268 -25.53 20.35 16.05
CA PHE A 268 -26.16 19.46 15.07
C PHE A 268 -26.02 19.99 13.64
N VAL A 269 -26.27 21.28 13.43
CA VAL A 269 -26.10 21.93 12.12
C VAL A 269 -24.65 21.81 11.63
N LEU A 270 -23.67 22.02 12.51
CA LEU A 270 -22.26 21.91 12.15
C LEU A 270 -21.85 20.47 11.79
N LEU A 271 -22.35 19.48 12.54
CA LEU A 271 -22.13 18.06 12.23
C LEU A 271 -22.77 17.68 10.89
N ALA A 272 -23.97 18.17 10.61
CA ALA A 272 -24.63 17.97 9.31
C ALA A 272 -23.80 18.56 8.17
N ILE A 273 -23.25 19.77 8.33
CA ILE A 273 -22.35 20.38 7.35
C ILE A 273 -21.11 19.50 7.13
N CYS A 274 -20.47 19.02 8.20
CA CYS A 274 -19.31 18.15 8.07
C CYS A 274 -19.62 16.82 7.38
N PHE A 275 -20.80 16.26 7.66
CA PHE A 275 -21.28 15.05 7.01
C PHE A 275 -21.51 15.29 5.51
N CYS A 276 -22.18 16.39 5.13
CA CYS A 276 -22.39 16.78 3.73
C CYS A 276 -21.07 17.00 2.98
N ILE A 277 -20.09 17.70 3.57
CA ILE A 277 -18.77 17.91 2.96
C ILE A 277 -18.10 16.55 2.68
N SER A 278 -18.18 15.62 3.62
CA SER A 278 -17.57 14.30 3.50
C SER A 278 -18.28 13.45 2.44
N ILE A 279 -19.62 13.51 2.36
CA ILE A 279 -20.38 12.87 1.28
C ILE A 279 -19.98 13.44 -0.07
N ILE A 280 -19.97 14.77 -0.23
CA ILE A 280 -19.66 15.42 -1.51
C ILE A 280 -18.26 15.00 -2.00
N GLY A 281 -17.25 15.02 -1.12
CA GLY A 281 -15.90 14.57 -1.43
C GLY A 281 -15.86 13.11 -1.89
N THR A 282 -16.49 12.22 -1.13
CA THR A 282 -16.53 10.78 -1.48
C THR A 282 -17.34 10.51 -2.74
N SER A 283 -18.50 11.14 -2.93
CA SER A 283 -19.32 10.99 -4.13
C SER A 283 -18.59 11.47 -5.39
N PHE A 284 -17.80 12.54 -5.28
CA PHE A 284 -16.94 12.98 -6.38
C PHE A 284 -15.90 11.90 -6.72
N ALA A 285 -15.20 11.37 -5.71
CA ALA A 285 -14.23 10.29 -5.91
C ALA A 285 -14.85 9.02 -6.53
N VAL A 286 -16.04 8.62 -6.07
CA VAL A 286 -16.79 7.47 -6.62
C VAL A 286 -17.24 7.75 -8.06
N GLY A 287 -17.76 8.94 -8.32
CA GLY A 287 -18.22 9.35 -9.65
C GLY A 287 -17.10 9.27 -10.69
N PHE A 288 -15.92 9.76 -10.35
CA PHE A 288 -14.77 9.65 -11.23
C PHE A 288 -14.28 8.20 -11.38
N ASN A 289 -14.35 7.38 -10.31
CA ASN A 289 -13.97 5.95 -10.37
C ASN A 289 -14.95 5.10 -11.19
N SER A 290 -16.18 5.56 -11.41
CA SER A 290 -17.17 4.84 -12.23
C SER A 290 -16.76 4.73 -13.71
N ASN A 291 -15.91 5.64 -14.18
CA ASN A 291 -15.41 5.61 -15.54
C ASN A 291 -14.01 4.98 -15.57
N ALA A 292 -13.94 3.77 -16.15
CA ALA A 292 -12.73 2.95 -16.21
C ALA A 292 -11.54 3.62 -16.92
N SER A 293 -11.78 4.67 -17.72
CA SER A 293 -10.72 5.41 -18.42
C SER A 293 -9.85 6.28 -17.52
N TYR A 294 -10.33 6.67 -16.33
CA TYR A 294 -9.58 7.57 -15.43
C TYR A 294 -8.61 6.84 -14.48
N TYR A 295 -8.65 5.50 -14.40
CA TYR A 295 -7.73 4.67 -13.59
C TYR A 295 -7.36 5.24 -12.22
N ILE A 296 -8.38 5.48 -11.40
CA ILE A 296 -8.26 6.28 -10.17
C ILE A 296 -7.82 5.46 -8.98
N THR A 297 -8.29 4.22 -8.93
CA THR A 297 -7.95 3.27 -7.88
C THR A 297 -7.05 2.20 -8.44
N GLN A 298 -5.98 1.90 -7.71
CA GLN A 298 -5.02 0.87 -8.08
C GLN A 298 -4.64 0.06 -6.86
N LEU A 299 -4.46 -1.24 -7.07
CA LEU A 299 -3.87 -2.11 -6.07
C LEU A 299 -2.37 -1.82 -5.92
N HIS A 300 -1.99 -1.18 -4.82
CA HIS A 300 -0.61 -0.85 -4.54
C HIS A 300 0.13 -2.06 -3.97
N ARG A 301 1.19 -2.51 -4.66
CA ARG A 301 2.08 -3.63 -4.24
C ARG A 301 1.33 -4.90 -3.83
N ASN A 302 0.19 -5.21 -4.45
CA ASN A 302 -0.68 -6.33 -4.07
C ASN A 302 -1.10 -6.28 -2.58
N LYS A 303 -1.13 -5.08 -1.98
CA LYS A 303 -1.23 -4.87 -0.53
C LYS A 303 -2.35 -3.96 -0.05
N LEU A 304 -2.78 -2.99 -0.86
CA LEU A 304 -3.84 -2.04 -0.47
C LEU A 304 -4.50 -1.49 -1.73
N CYS A 305 -5.83 -1.49 -1.79
CA CYS A 305 -6.54 -0.70 -2.80
C CYS A 305 -6.58 0.75 -2.36
N TRP A 306 -6.00 1.65 -3.15
CA TRP A 306 -6.01 3.08 -2.85
C TRP A 306 -5.99 3.94 -4.12
N PHE A 307 -6.11 5.26 -3.95
CA PHE A 307 -5.92 6.23 -5.02
C PHE A 307 -4.53 6.09 -5.64
N THR A 308 -4.43 6.22 -6.96
CA THR A 308 -3.14 6.32 -7.67
C THR A 308 -2.37 7.56 -7.21
N GLN A 309 -1.05 7.51 -7.34
CA GLN A 309 -0.15 8.55 -6.83
C GLN A 309 -0.47 9.95 -7.41
N ASP A 310 -0.78 10.01 -8.71
CA ASP A 310 -1.09 11.28 -9.39
C ASP A 310 -2.41 11.88 -8.89
N ILE A 311 -3.38 11.03 -8.53
CA ILE A 311 -4.72 11.45 -8.12
C ILE A 311 -4.80 11.71 -6.61
N LEU A 312 -3.93 11.08 -5.82
CA LEU A 312 -3.83 11.26 -4.38
C LEU A 312 -3.63 12.74 -3.99
N HIS A 313 -2.89 13.49 -4.81
CA HIS A 313 -2.69 14.92 -4.58
C HIS A 313 -4.01 15.71 -4.60
N TYR A 314 -4.88 15.44 -5.57
CA TYR A 314 -6.14 16.17 -5.74
C TYR A 314 -7.19 15.79 -4.70
N PHE A 315 -7.36 14.49 -4.44
CA PHE A 315 -8.44 14.01 -3.58
C PHE A 315 -8.05 13.93 -2.10
N MET A 316 -6.75 13.85 -1.78
CA MET A 316 -6.28 13.71 -0.41
C MET A 316 -5.45 14.90 0.04
N THR A 317 -4.33 15.19 -0.64
CA THR A 317 -3.38 16.20 -0.17
C THR A 317 -3.99 17.60 -0.11
N ILE A 318 -4.71 18.04 -1.15
CA ILE A 318 -5.31 19.37 -1.19
C ILE A 318 -6.40 19.54 -0.10
N PRO A 319 -7.44 18.68 -0.01
CA PRO A 319 -8.46 18.82 1.03
C PRO A 319 -7.89 18.77 2.44
N LEU A 320 -6.96 17.85 2.71
CA LEU A 320 -6.30 17.76 4.00
C LEU A 320 -5.44 18.97 4.31
N GLY A 321 -4.71 19.47 3.32
CA GLY A 321 -3.90 20.68 3.43
C GLY A 321 -4.75 21.89 3.83
N ILE A 322 -5.94 22.04 3.23
CA ILE A 322 -6.89 23.11 3.58
C ILE A 322 -7.34 22.97 5.04
N PHE A 323 -7.76 21.78 5.49
CA PHE A 323 -8.15 21.56 6.88
C PHE A 323 -7.00 21.82 7.86
N LEU A 324 -5.79 21.35 7.56
CA LEU A 324 -4.62 21.57 8.39
C LEU A 324 -4.26 23.05 8.49
N LEU A 325 -4.29 23.78 7.36
CA LEU A 325 -4.05 25.22 7.32
C LEU A 325 -5.07 25.97 8.18
N LEU A 326 -6.36 25.65 8.05
CA LEU A 326 -7.42 26.23 8.86
C LEU A 326 -7.20 25.96 10.35
N ASN A 327 -6.87 24.72 10.74
CA ASN A 327 -6.57 24.38 12.13
C ASN A 327 -5.35 25.16 12.65
N PHE A 328 -4.29 25.32 11.84
CA PHE A 328 -3.11 26.08 12.22
C PHE A 328 -3.44 27.56 12.47
N ILE A 329 -4.25 28.17 11.60
CA ILE A 329 -4.74 29.55 11.76
C ILE A 329 -5.56 29.68 13.06
N LEU A 330 -6.46 28.72 13.34
CA LEU A 330 -7.28 28.72 14.56
C LEU A 330 -6.41 28.63 15.82
N ILE A 331 -5.44 27.71 15.84
CA ILE A 331 -4.49 27.55 16.95
C ILE A 331 -3.72 28.84 17.16
N PHE A 332 -3.19 29.45 16.09
CA PHE A 332 -2.45 30.71 16.19
C PHE A 332 -3.25 31.82 16.87
N PHE A 333 -4.51 32.04 16.44
CA PHE A 333 -5.36 33.07 17.04
C PHE A 333 -5.73 32.78 18.50
N VAL A 334 -6.07 31.53 18.81
CA VAL A 334 -6.40 31.10 20.18
C VAL A 334 -5.20 31.29 21.10
N THR A 335 -4.03 30.79 20.70
CA THR A 335 -2.79 30.90 21.48
C THR A 335 -2.40 32.36 21.70
N ARG A 336 -2.42 33.20 20.66
CA ARG A 336 -2.10 34.64 20.79
C ARG A 336 -3.00 35.32 21.80
N ARG A 337 -4.31 35.02 21.78
CA ARG A 337 -5.27 35.64 22.70
C ARG A 337 -5.05 35.17 24.14
N ILE A 338 -4.81 33.87 24.34
CA ILE A 338 -4.54 33.29 25.66
C ILE A 338 -3.26 33.91 26.26
N ILE A 339 -2.16 33.96 25.50
CA ILE A 339 -0.89 34.56 25.95
C ILE A 339 -1.10 36.02 26.34
N ASN A 340 -1.76 36.81 25.50
CA ASN A 340 -2.04 38.22 25.79
C ASN A 340 -2.91 38.40 27.04
N HIS A 341 -3.88 37.51 27.27
CA HIS A 341 -4.72 37.56 28.46
C HIS A 341 -3.91 37.26 29.73
N VAL A 342 -3.09 36.21 29.70
CA VAL A 342 -2.21 35.82 30.81
C VAL A 342 -1.19 36.92 31.12
N GLN A 343 -0.54 37.51 30.10
CA GLN A 343 0.39 38.62 30.29
C GLN A 343 -0.25 39.84 30.95
N ARG A 344 -1.49 40.18 30.57
CA ARG A 344 -2.24 41.30 31.18
C ARG A 344 -2.70 41.00 32.61
N ALA A 345 -3.01 39.74 32.92
CA ALA A 345 -3.38 39.32 34.27
C ALA A 345 -2.19 39.31 35.24
N ILE A 346 -0.97 39.09 34.73
CA ILE A 346 0.26 39.01 35.55
C ILE A 346 0.96 40.39 35.67
N SER A 347 0.66 41.36 34.80
CA SER A 347 1.31 42.68 34.89
C SER A 347 0.79 43.46 36.12
N PRO A 348 1.65 43.87 37.08
CA PRO A 348 1.24 44.44 38.36
C PRO A 348 0.82 45.92 38.33
N HIS A 349 0.48 46.47 37.16
CA HIS A 349 0.12 47.90 37.04
C HIS A 349 -1.19 48.13 36.29
N HIS A 350 -2.30 47.84 36.96
CA HIS A 350 -3.54 48.62 36.81
C HIS A 350 -4.27 48.62 38.17
N THR A 351 -3.66 49.28 39.15
CA THR A 351 -4.40 49.91 40.23
C THR A 351 -5.33 50.95 39.61
N TYR A 352 -6.63 50.77 39.87
CA TYR A 352 -7.69 51.73 39.59
C TYR A 352 -7.25 53.16 39.94
N LYS A 353 -7.38 54.07 38.97
CA LYS A 353 -7.66 55.48 39.20
C LYS A 353 -8.82 55.87 38.31
#